data_AF-A0A0E0GG22-F1
#
_entry.id   AF-A0A0E0GG22-F1
#
_cell.length_a   1.000
_cell.length_b   1.000
_cell.length_c   1.000
_cell.angle_alpha   90.00
_cell.angle_beta   90.00
_cell.angle_gamma   90.00
#
_symmetry.space_group_name_H-M   'P 1'
#
loop_
_entity.id
_entity.type
_entity.pdbx_description
1 polymer ?
#
loop_
_entity_poly.entity_id
_entity_poly.type
_entity_poly.pdbx_seq_one_letter_code
_entity_poly.pdbx_strand_id
1 'polypeptide(L)'
;MGLQRINGKWDDSYDLLPTYHEELLRSVPSSLDELDSKECNGDVCFTRFSVALKPYINGFLKGCRRYIDIYSTHLTGRSRG
;
A
#
# COMPACT_ATOMS: atom_id res chain seq x y z
N MET A 1 24.37 -2.90 -6.28
CA MET A 1 23.84 -3.46 -7.55
C MET A 1 23.06 -4.78 -7.37
N GLY A 2 22.51 -5.09 -6.17
CA GLY A 2 21.75 -6.35 -5.96
C GLY A 2 20.24 -6.15 -5.91
N LEU A 3 19.76 -5.13 -5.18
CA LEU A 3 18.35 -4.98 -4.82
C LEU A 3 17.42 -4.67 -6.00
N GLN A 4 17.81 -3.81 -6.95
CA GLN A 4 16.94 -3.49 -8.10
C GLN A 4 16.69 -4.69 -9.02
N ARG A 5 17.60 -5.66 -9.06
CA ARG A 5 17.43 -6.87 -9.88
C ARG A 5 16.48 -7.89 -9.25
N ILE A 6 16.25 -7.77 -7.94
CA ILE A 6 15.39 -8.66 -7.15
C ILE A 6 14.01 -8.02 -6.94
N ASN A 7 13.96 -6.72 -6.64
CA ASN A 7 12.75 -5.98 -6.31
C ASN A 7 12.16 -5.20 -7.50
N GLY A 8 12.84 -5.16 -8.64
CA GLY A 8 12.47 -4.30 -9.77
C GLY A 8 12.88 -2.84 -9.57
N LYS A 9 12.54 -1.99 -10.55
CA LYS A 9 12.69 -0.55 -10.38
C LYS A 9 11.54 0.00 -9.54
N TRP A 10 11.84 1.07 -8.81
CA TRP A 10 10.87 1.75 -7.98
C TRP A 10 9.76 2.40 -8.81
N ASP A 11 10.11 3.01 -9.94
CA ASP A 11 9.15 3.61 -10.88
C ASP A 11 8.13 2.57 -11.36
N ASP A 12 8.59 1.41 -11.82
CA ASP A 12 7.75 0.30 -12.29
C ASP A 12 6.80 -0.26 -11.19
N SER A 13 7.09 0.00 -9.91
CA SER A 13 6.26 -0.51 -8.81
C SER A 13 4.92 0.25 -8.68
N TYR A 14 4.87 1.50 -9.12
CA TYR A 14 3.64 2.30 -9.06
C TYR A 14 2.64 1.90 -10.15
N ASP A 15 3.13 1.41 -11.29
CA ASP A 15 2.29 0.93 -12.40
C ASP A 15 1.43 -0.28 -11.99
N LEU A 16 1.84 -1.01 -10.95
CA LEU A 16 1.12 -2.18 -10.44
C LEU A 16 0.04 -1.84 -9.40
N LEU A 17 -0.02 -0.60 -8.90
CA LEU A 17 -0.99 -0.19 -7.88
C LEU A 17 -2.46 -0.35 -8.33
N PRO A 18 -2.86 -0.02 -9.58
CA PRO A 18 -4.22 -0.27 -10.04
C PRO A 18 -4.58 -1.75 -10.03
N THR A 19 -3.68 -2.61 -10.52
CA THR A 19 -3.88 -4.06 -10.50
C THR A 19 -3.96 -4.61 -9.08
N TYR A 20 -3.12 -4.11 -8.17
CA TYR A 20 -3.18 -4.47 -6.76
C TYR A 20 -4.49 -4.04 -6.11
N HIS A 21 -4.97 -2.84 -6.42
CA HIS A 21 -6.25 -2.32 -5.94
C HIS A 21 -7.43 -3.18 -6.40
N GLU A 22 -7.48 -3.54 -7.68
CA GLU A 22 -8.49 -4.45 -8.23
C GLU A 22 -8.45 -5.84 -7.57
N GLU A 23 -7.25 -6.40 -7.39
CA GLU A 23 -7.07 -7.70 -6.73
C GLU A 23 -7.47 -7.68 -5.24
N LEU A 24 -7.21 -6.56 -4.56
CA LEU A 24 -7.61 -6.35 -3.18
C LEU A 24 -9.13 -6.27 -3.04
N LEU A 25 -9.80 -5.54 -3.94
CA LEU A 25 -11.26 -5.48 -4.04
C LEU A 25 -11.87 -6.86 -4.36
N ARG A 26 -11.26 -7.61 -5.27
CA ARG A 26 -11.70 -8.97 -5.61
C ARG A 26 -11.61 -9.93 -4.42
N SER A 27 -10.51 -9.83 -3.66
CA SER A 27 -10.24 -10.74 -2.54
C SER A 27 -11.05 -10.38 -1.29
N VAL A 28 -11.23 -9.08 -1.02
CA VAL A 28 -11.92 -8.59 0.18
C VAL A 28 -12.89 -7.45 -0.18
N PRO A 29 -14.02 -7.76 -0.86
CA PRO A 29 -14.92 -6.77 -1.44
C PRO A 29 -15.64 -5.87 -0.43
N SER A 30 -15.51 -6.18 0.85
CA SER A 30 -16.13 -5.40 1.94
C SER A 30 -15.16 -4.45 2.64
N SER A 31 -13.91 -4.39 2.19
CA SER A 31 -12.90 -3.48 2.73
C SER A 31 -13.17 -2.07 2.26
N LEU A 32 -12.80 -1.10 3.09
CA LEU A 32 -12.79 0.31 2.68
C LEU A 32 -11.41 0.60 2.09
N ASP A 33 -11.37 1.12 0.89
CA ASP A 33 -10.17 1.58 0.22
C ASP A 33 -10.39 2.99 -0.33
N GLU A 34 -9.32 3.78 -0.30
CA GLU A 34 -9.27 5.10 -0.92
C GLU A 34 -7.96 5.20 -1.69
N LEU A 35 -8.09 5.28 -3.02
CA LEU A 35 -6.97 5.50 -3.94
C LEU A 35 -7.06 6.94 -4.46
N ASP A 36 -6.07 7.76 -4.11
CA ASP A 36 -5.97 9.16 -4.54
C ASP A 36 -4.81 9.31 -5.54
N SER A 37 -5.13 9.91 -6.68
CA SER A 37 -4.18 10.27 -7.73
C SER A 37 -4.41 11.70 -8.19
N LYS A 38 -3.33 12.39 -8.53
CA LYS A 38 -3.34 13.75 -9.08
C LYS A 38 -2.56 13.81 -10.39
N GLU A 39 -2.81 14.82 -11.20
CA GLU A 39 -1.98 15.09 -12.38
C GLU A 39 -0.73 15.87 -11.95
N CYS A 40 0.46 15.40 -12.33
CA CYS A 40 1.69 16.18 -12.28
C CYS A 40 2.32 16.23 -13.67
N ASN A 41 2.49 17.43 -14.23
CA ASN A 41 3.21 17.64 -15.48
C ASN A 41 2.70 16.77 -16.66
N GLY A 42 1.40 16.46 -16.70
CA GLY A 42 0.79 15.63 -17.73
C GLY A 42 0.76 14.12 -17.43
N ASP A 43 1.38 13.69 -16.33
CA ASP A 43 1.38 12.29 -15.87
C ASP A 43 0.49 12.12 -14.63
N VAL A 44 -0.08 10.92 -14.46
CA VAL A 44 -0.85 10.58 -13.26
C VAL A 44 0.10 10.20 -12.13
N CYS A 45 0.21 11.09 -11.15
CA CYS A 45 0.91 10.85 -9.90
C CYS A 45 0.00 10.21 -8.86
N PHE A 46 0.40 9.05 -8.35
CA PHE A 46 -0.18 8.50 -7.15
C PHE A 46 0.13 9.36 -5.92
N THR A 47 -0.89 9.72 -5.13
CA THR A 47 -0.74 10.55 -3.94
C THR A 47 -0.83 9.74 -2.65
N ARG A 48 -1.87 8.89 -2.54
CA ARG A 48 -2.17 8.15 -1.32
C ARG A 48 -3.01 6.90 -1.60
N PHE A 49 -2.74 5.84 -0.87
CA PHE A 49 -3.56 4.64 -0.80
C PHE A 49 -3.84 4.32 0.65
N SER A 50 -5.12 4.34 1.02
CA SER A 50 -5.59 3.96 2.35
C SER A 50 -6.41 2.70 2.22
N VAL A 51 -6.13 1.69 3.04
CA VAL A 51 -6.91 0.45 3.08
C VAL A 51 -7.26 0.10 4.53
N ALA A 52 -8.54 -0.19 4.74
CA ALA A 52 -9.06 -0.73 5.98
C ALA A 52 -9.82 -2.03 5.68
N LEU A 53 -9.15 -3.17 5.93
CA LEU A 53 -9.75 -4.46 5.65
C LEU A 53 -10.79 -4.82 6.71
N LYS A 54 -11.99 -5.19 6.26
CA LYS A 54 -13.12 -5.54 7.14
C LYS A 54 -12.83 -6.63 8.18
N PRO A 55 -12.03 -7.68 7.90
CA PRO A 55 -11.65 -8.66 8.90
C PRO A 55 -10.90 -8.05 10.09
N TYR A 56 -10.00 -7.09 9.84
CA TYR A 56 -9.26 -6.40 10.91
C TYR A 56 -10.17 -5.47 11.71
N ILE A 57 -11.07 -4.74 11.03
CA ILE A 57 -12.07 -3.90 11.71
C ILE A 57 -12.96 -4.76 12.61
N ASN A 58 -13.46 -5.89 12.10
CA ASN A 58 -14.31 -6.80 12.86
C ASN A 58 -13.56 -7.46 14.03
N GLY A 59 -12.30 -7.86 13.83
CA GLY A 59 -11.46 -8.38 14.90
C GLY A 59 -11.23 -7.34 16.00
N PHE A 60 -10.92 -6.11 15.62
CA PHE A 60 -10.78 -4.98 16.54
C PHE A 60 -12.05 -4.74 17.36
N LEU A 61 -13.22 -4.67 16.71
CA LEU A 61 -14.52 -4.49 17.39
C LEU A 61 -14.87 -5.65 18.32
N LYS A 62 -14.44 -6.88 18.00
CA LYS A 62 -14.65 -8.09 18.84
C LYS A 62 -13.66 -8.19 20.02
N GLY A 63 -12.79 -7.21 20.22
CA GLY A 63 -11.86 -7.18 21.35
C GLY A 63 -10.49 -7.81 21.06
N CYS A 64 -10.07 -7.93 19.80
CA CYS A 64 -8.67 -8.20 19.49
C CYS A 64 -7.79 -7.15 20.19
N ARG A 65 -6.94 -7.60 21.13
CA ARG A 65 -5.91 -6.72 21.71
C ARG A 65 -5.05 -6.19 20.57
N ARG A 66 -4.87 -4.87 20.56
CA ARG A 66 -3.98 -4.17 19.64
C ARG A 66 -2.55 -4.72 19.79
N TYR A 67 -2.17 -5.67 18.96
CA TYR A 67 -0.76 -5.94 18.69
C TYR A 67 -0.35 -4.91 17.64
N ILE A 68 -0.12 -3.67 18.08
CA ILE A 68 0.55 -2.67 17.25
C ILE A 68 2.01 -3.05 17.33
N ASP A 69 2.43 -3.93 16.44
CA ASP A 69 3.84 -4.08 16.16
C ASP A 69 4.15 -3.21 14.94
N ILE A 70 4.92 -2.15 15.18
CA ILE A 70 5.51 -1.41 14.08
C ILE A 70 6.71 -2.26 13.67
N TYR A 71 6.49 -3.22 12.78
CA TYR A 71 7.58 -3.72 11.95
C TYR A 71 7.99 -2.57 11.05
N SER A 72 8.84 -1.69 11.58
CA SER A 72 9.80 -0.98 10.75
C SER A 72 10.65 -2.07 10.13
N THR A 73 10.20 -2.59 8.97
CA THR A 73 11.17 -3.06 7.99
C THR A 73 12.10 -1.89 7.85
N HIS A 74 13.27 -1.98 8.47
CA HIS A 74 14.28 -0.93 8.45
C HIS A 74 14.41 -0.54 6.98
N LEU A 75 13.80 0.59 6.59
CA LEU A 75 13.99 1.19 5.30
C LEU A 75 15.39 1.80 5.41
N THR A 76 16.42 0.96 5.41
CA THR A 76 17.84 1.33 5.28
C THR A 76 18.13 1.79 3.85
N GLY A 77 17.16 2.46 3.23
CA GLY A 77 17.26 3.17 1.98
C GLY A 77 17.26 4.65 2.29
N ARG A 78 18.28 5.35 1.78
CA ARG A 78 18.58 6.75 2.08
C ARG A 78 17.37 7.65 1.79
N SER A 79 16.75 8.18 2.84
CA SER A 79 15.86 9.33 2.73
C SER A 79 16.69 10.55 2.32
N ARG A 80 16.36 11.13 1.17
CA ARG A 80 16.69 12.52 0.84
C ARG A 80 15.35 13.13 0.49
N GLY A 81 14.87 13.98 1.40
CA GLY A 81 13.60 14.70 1.25
C GLY A 81 13.59 15.65 0.07
#